data_AF-A0A3P7DX98-F1
#
_entry.id   AF-A0A3P7DX98-F1
#
_cell.length_a   1.000
_cell.length_b   1.000
_cell.length_c   1.000
_cell.angle_alpha   90.00
_cell.angle_beta   90.00
_cell.angle_gamma   90.00
#
_symmetry.space_group_name_H-M   'P 1'
#
loop_
_entity.id
_entity.type
_entity.pdbx_description
1 polymer ?
#
loop_
_entity_poly.entity_id
_entity_poly.type
_entity_poly.pdbx_seq_one_letter_code
_entity_poly.pdbx_strand_id
1 'polypeptide(L)'
;MPVDAVEFIDSAKEYFPDATLSIGWTKNNLSELTIPQLNIGWRELLQVLALIKEVDQPLMLAIRLSTVSYYVYGMSLHCKLCYTAAYSSKQIEFVLGIRYTISILIWSDEMDLINDWFEIINLRSGVYSKRLVFDLHAKHRNALKMLPYSIIMVSIIFQFN
;
A
#
# COMPACT_ATOMS: atom_id res chain seq x y z
N MET A 1 -10.43 10.45 18.91
CA MET A 1 -11.20 9.20 19.06
C MET A 1 -11.04 8.37 17.80
N PRO A 2 -10.85 7.04 17.89
CA PRO A 2 -11.02 6.18 16.72
C PRO A 2 -12.47 6.28 16.25
N VAL A 3 -12.68 6.58 14.96
CA VAL A 3 -14.00 6.62 14.32
C VAL A 3 -14.34 5.21 13.85
N ASP A 4 -15.57 4.76 14.07
CA ASP A 4 -16.02 3.48 13.52
C ASP A 4 -16.04 3.54 11.99
N ALA A 5 -15.50 2.50 11.34
CA ALA A 5 -15.33 2.53 9.89
C ALA A 5 -16.67 2.50 9.13
N VAL A 6 -17.69 1.84 9.67
CA VAL A 6 -19.02 1.78 9.05
C VAL A 6 -19.72 3.11 9.22
N GLU A 7 -19.71 3.68 10.43
CA GLU A 7 -20.28 5.00 10.70
C GLU A 7 -19.65 6.09 9.83
N PHE A 8 -18.33 6.04 9.63
CA PHE A 8 -17.63 6.94 8.71
C PHE A 8 -18.12 6.80 7.27
N ILE A 9 -18.26 5.57 6.77
CA ILE A 9 -18.71 5.31 5.40
C ILE A 9 -20.14 5.80 5.20
N ASP A 10 -21.04 5.49 6.14
CA ASP A 10 -22.45 5.88 6.04
C ASP A 10 -22.60 7.41 6.08
N SER A 11 -21.88 8.07 6.99
CA SER A 11 -21.85 9.54 7.05
C SER A 11 -21.26 10.15 5.77
N ALA A 12 -20.19 9.57 5.23
CA ALA A 12 -19.59 10.08 4.00
C ALA A 12 -20.55 9.98 2.81
N LYS A 13 -21.34 8.91 2.72
CA LYS A 13 -22.39 8.77 1.68
C LYS A 13 -23.49 9.80 1.83
N GLU A 14 -23.93 10.05 3.06
CA GLU A 14 -25.02 10.99 3.33
C GLU A 14 -24.61 12.44 3.06
N TYR A 15 -23.48 12.87 3.61
CA TYR A 15 -23.08 14.28 3.60
C TYR A 15 -22.15 14.66 2.45
N PHE A 16 -21.41 13.70 1.90
CA PHE A 16 -20.39 13.93 0.87
C PHE A 16 -20.43 12.89 -0.26
N PRO A 17 -21.57 12.76 -0.97
CA PRO A 17 -21.75 11.74 -2.01
C PRO A 17 -20.78 11.89 -3.19
N ASP A 18 -20.32 13.12 -3.48
CA ASP A 18 -19.41 13.40 -4.59
C ASP A 18 -17.92 13.45 -4.18
N ALA A 19 -17.61 13.25 -2.89
CA ALA A 19 -16.24 13.33 -2.41
C ALA A 19 -15.43 12.07 -2.77
N THR A 20 -14.12 12.23 -2.98
CA THR A 20 -13.20 11.09 -2.96
C THR A 20 -12.84 10.76 -1.51
N LEU A 21 -13.09 9.53 -1.07
CA LEU A 21 -12.73 9.11 0.29
C LEU A 21 -11.31 8.55 0.30
N SER A 22 -10.45 9.15 1.12
CA SER A 22 -9.11 8.62 1.37
C SER A 22 -9.13 7.78 2.64
N ILE A 23 -8.93 6.48 2.48
CA ILE A 23 -8.88 5.53 3.60
C ILE A 23 -7.42 5.14 3.80
N GLY A 24 -6.88 5.56 4.94
CA GLY A 24 -5.54 5.23 5.39
C GLY A 24 -5.61 4.63 6.79
N TRP A 25 -4.66 3.75 7.09
CA TRP A 25 -4.59 3.14 8.41
C TRP A 25 -3.78 4.04 9.32
N THR A 26 -4.48 4.91 10.03
CA THR A 26 -3.87 5.71 11.09
C THR A 26 -4.10 4.99 12.41
N LYS A 27 -3.06 4.38 12.95
CA LYS A 27 -2.92 4.36 14.41
C LYS A 27 -1.90 5.44 14.73
N ASN A 28 -2.27 6.33 15.63
CA ASN A 28 -1.59 7.58 16.01
C ASN A 28 -0.13 7.44 16.51
N ASN A 29 0.68 6.48 16.06
CA ASN A 29 2.12 6.37 16.33
C ASN A 29 2.79 5.32 15.42
N LEU A 30 2.68 5.45 14.08
CA LEU A 30 3.46 4.60 13.16
C LEU A 30 4.98 4.79 13.34
N SER A 31 5.40 5.95 13.85
CA SER A 31 6.75 6.24 14.33
C SER A 31 7.18 5.38 15.53
N GLU A 32 6.30 4.61 16.17
CA GLU A 32 6.64 3.71 17.28
C GLU A 32 6.56 2.22 16.91
N LEU A 33 6.24 1.87 15.66
CA LEU A 33 6.04 0.47 15.27
C LEU A 33 7.33 -0.19 14.78
N THR A 34 8.00 -0.87 15.70
CA THR A 34 9.16 -1.74 15.47
C THR A 34 8.74 -3.18 15.21
N ILE A 35 8.41 -3.54 13.96
CA ILE A 35 7.94 -4.90 13.65
C ILE A 35 8.47 -5.36 12.28
N PRO A 36 8.77 -6.66 12.09
CA PRO A 36 9.23 -7.18 10.81
C PRO A 36 8.15 -7.03 9.74
N GLN A 37 8.61 -6.98 8.48
CA GLN A 37 7.82 -6.92 7.26
C GLN A 37 6.58 -7.83 7.34
N LEU A 38 5.39 -7.24 7.26
CA LEU A 38 4.13 -7.98 7.18
C LEU A 38 3.53 -7.77 5.79
N ASN A 39 3.41 -8.86 5.04
CA ASN A 39 2.66 -8.89 3.80
C ASN A 39 1.17 -8.70 4.10
N ILE A 40 0.44 -8.08 3.18
CA ILE A 40 -1.02 -8.22 3.12
C ILE A 40 -1.34 -9.70 2.93
N GLY A 41 -1.79 -10.37 3.99
CA GLY A 41 -2.45 -11.64 3.85
C GLY A 41 -3.78 -11.47 3.12
N TRP A 42 -4.19 -12.49 2.38
CA TRP A 42 -5.49 -12.47 1.68
C TRP A 42 -6.67 -12.24 2.62
N ARG A 43 -6.57 -12.70 3.87
CA ARG A 43 -7.60 -12.48 4.88
C ARG A 43 -7.77 -10.99 5.20
N GLU A 44 -6.68 -10.29 5.45
CA GLU A 44 -6.68 -8.86 5.74
C GLU A 44 -7.18 -8.09 4.52
N LEU A 45 -6.79 -8.49 3.31
CA LEU A 45 -7.32 -7.94 2.08
C LEU A 45 -8.86 -8.04 2.01
N LEU A 46 -9.41 -9.23 2.25
CA LEU A 46 -10.86 -9.46 2.20
C LEU A 46 -11.62 -8.62 3.23
N GLN A 47 -11.02 -8.31 4.38
CA GLN A 47 -11.62 -7.39 5.36
C GLN A 47 -11.69 -5.96 4.82
N VAL A 48 -10.63 -5.47 4.15
CA VAL A 48 -10.68 -4.18 3.45
C VAL A 48 -11.78 -4.18 2.40
N LEU A 49 -11.89 -5.26 1.62
CA LEU A 49 -12.91 -5.39 0.59
C LEU A 49 -14.33 -5.38 1.16
N ALA A 50 -14.54 -6.04 2.29
CA ALA A 50 -15.84 -6.03 2.97
C ALA A 50 -16.27 -4.61 3.38
N LEU A 51 -15.31 -3.74 3.73
CA LEU A 51 -15.56 -2.34 4.05
C LEU A 51 -15.81 -1.51 2.79
N ILE A 52 -14.95 -1.64 1.78
CA ILE A 52 -15.00 -0.74 0.62
C ILE A 52 -16.02 -1.14 -0.44
N LYS A 53 -16.55 -2.37 -0.42
CA LYS A 53 -17.50 -2.86 -1.42
C LYS A 53 -18.77 -2.01 -1.49
N GLU A 54 -19.19 -1.45 -0.36
CA GLU A 54 -20.41 -0.65 -0.28
C GLU A 54 -20.16 0.84 -0.58
N VAL A 55 -18.92 1.29 -0.76
CA VAL A 55 -18.62 2.71 -0.96
C VAL A 55 -18.79 3.05 -2.44
N ASP A 56 -19.77 3.89 -2.81
CA ASP A 56 -19.97 4.32 -4.20
C ASP A 56 -18.95 5.37 -4.64
N GLN A 57 -18.47 6.17 -3.69
CA GLN A 57 -17.48 7.21 -3.93
C GLN A 57 -16.15 6.67 -4.48
N PRO A 58 -15.41 7.49 -5.26
CA PRO A 58 -14.02 7.21 -5.56
C PRO A 58 -13.21 7.02 -4.28
N LEU A 59 -12.29 6.05 -4.30
CA LEU A 59 -11.48 5.69 -3.14
C LEU A 59 -10.01 5.93 -3.40
N MET A 60 -9.32 6.53 -2.45
CA MET A 60 -7.87 6.55 -2.38
C MET A 60 -7.43 5.70 -1.19
N LEU A 61 -6.69 4.62 -1.41
CA LEU A 61 -6.14 3.81 -0.33
C LEU A 61 -4.69 4.24 -0.07
N ALA A 62 -4.43 4.76 1.13
CA ALA A 62 -3.08 5.16 1.53
C ALA A 62 -2.33 3.96 2.11
N ILE A 63 -1.27 3.54 1.42
CA ILE A 63 -0.42 2.40 1.77
C ILE A 63 1.00 2.91 2.01
N ARG A 64 1.61 2.47 3.11
CA ARG A 64 2.99 2.84 3.41
C ARG A 64 3.94 2.04 2.52
N LEU A 65 5.05 2.64 2.12
CA LEU A 65 5.99 2.05 1.19
C LEU A 65 6.66 0.80 1.78
N SER A 66 7.20 0.91 2.99
CA SER A 66 7.74 -0.20 3.78
C SER A 66 7.45 -0.01 5.27
N THR A 67 7.95 -0.91 6.11
CA THR A 67 7.97 -0.74 7.57
C THR A 67 9.17 0.09 8.01
N VAL A 68 9.02 0.70 9.19
CA VAL A 68 10.10 1.34 9.94
C VAL A 68 10.88 0.28 10.71
N SER A 69 12.21 0.39 10.74
CA SER A 69 13.04 -0.39 11.67
C SER A 69 13.65 0.55 12.70
N TYR A 70 13.11 0.56 13.93
CA TYR A 70 13.91 0.92 15.09
C TYR A 70 14.41 -0.37 15.76
N TYR A 71 15.71 -0.46 15.98
CA TYR A 71 16.30 -1.49 16.84
C TYR A 71 16.02 -1.11 18.29
N VAL A 72 15.04 -1.75 18.93
CA VAL A 72 14.88 -1.67 20.39
C VAL A 72 14.74 -3.07 20.97
N TYR A 73 15.50 -3.31 22.03
CA TYR A 73 15.66 -4.58 22.74
C TYR A 73 14.34 -5.31 23.03
N GLY A 74 14.13 -6.45 22.37
CA GLY A 74 13.57 -7.65 23.03
C GLY A 74 12.05 -7.77 23.21
N MET A 75 11.19 -6.94 22.62
CA MET A 75 9.73 -7.16 22.69
C MET A 75 9.05 -7.20 21.33
N SER A 76 8.64 -8.40 20.94
CA SER A 76 7.70 -8.65 19.84
C SER A 76 6.27 -8.34 20.33
N LEU A 77 5.75 -7.17 19.95
CA LEU A 77 4.34 -6.84 20.14
C LEU A 77 3.66 -6.87 18.77
N HIS A 78 2.72 -7.80 18.61
CA HIS A 78 1.86 -7.97 17.45
C HIS A 78 1.11 -6.66 17.09
N CYS A 79 1.60 -5.87 16.14
CA CYS A 79 0.71 -5.08 15.29
C CYS A 79 0.42 -5.85 14.01
N LYS A 80 -0.88 -6.07 13.80
CA LYS A 80 -1.43 -6.90 12.73
C LYS A 80 -1.68 -6.15 11.42
N LEU A 81 -1.46 -4.83 11.33
CA LEU A 81 -2.03 -4.03 10.23
C LEU A 81 -1.15 -2.84 9.80
N CYS A 82 0.08 -3.10 9.36
CA CYS A 82 0.88 -2.10 8.63
C CYS A 82 1.19 -2.65 7.24
N TYR A 83 0.44 -2.16 6.26
CA TYR A 83 0.54 -2.57 4.87
C TYR A 83 1.76 -1.95 4.23
N THR A 84 2.56 -2.77 3.56
CA THR A 84 3.77 -2.33 2.90
C THR A 84 3.67 -2.61 1.41
N ALA A 85 3.73 -1.55 0.60
CA ALA A 85 3.65 -1.67 -0.86
C ALA A 85 4.79 -2.54 -1.41
N ALA A 86 5.96 -2.49 -0.77
CA ALA A 86 7.13 -3.27 -1.13
C ALA A 86 6.95 -4.80 -1.04
N TYR A 87 5.88 -5.28 -0.39
CA TYR A 87 5.65 -6.72 -0.20
C TYR A 87 4.23 -7.19 -0.52
N SER A 88 3.43 -6.37 -1.21
CA SER A 88 2.00 -6.65 -1.42
C SER A 88 1.48 -6.20 -2.78
N SER A 89 2.35 -6.22 -3.81
CA SER A 89 1.98 -5.83 -5.18
C SER A 89 0.75 -6.58 -5.69
N LYS A 90 0.71 -7.91 -5.56
CA LYS A 90 -0.42 -8.73 -6.05
C LYS A 90 -1.74 -8.37 -5.39
N GLN A 91 -1.72 -8.08 -4.09
CA GLN A 91 -2.91 -7.67 -3.34
C GLN A 91 -3.34 -6.25 -3.73
N ILE A 92 -2.37 -5.35 -3.93
CA ILE A 92 -2.59 -4.00 -4.46
C ILE A 92 -3.23 -4.07 -5.85
N GLU A 93 -2.68 -4.88 -6.74
CA GLU A 93 -3.21 -5.11 -8.09
C GLU A 93 -4.61 -5.73 -8.05
N PHE A 94 -4.85 -6.68 -7.14
CA PHE A 94 -6.17 -7.27 -6.95
C PHE A 94 -7.20 -6.21 -6.58
N VAL A 95 -6.89 -5.36 -5.59
CA VAL A 95 -7.77 -4.28 -5.15
C VAL A 95 -8.04 -3.27 -6.27
N LEU A 96 -6.99 -2.90 -7.01
CA LEU A 96 -7.13 -2.02 -8.18
C LEU A 96 -8.00 -2.67 -9.26
N GLY A 97 -7.94 -4.00 -9.42
CA GLY A 97 -8.77 -4.75 -10.37
C GLY A 97 -10.26 -4.80 -10.05
N ILE A 98 -10.68 -4.50 -8.82
CA ILE A 98 -12.09 -4.61 -8.41
C ILE A 98 -12.97 -3.56 -9.07
N ARG A 99 -12.49 -2.31 -9.11
CA ARG A 99 -13.21 -1.20 -9.76
C ARG A 99 -12.26 -0.11 -10.16
N TYR A 100 -12.57 0.59 -11.24
CA TYR A 100 -11.70 1.63 -11.81
C TYR A 100 -11.57 2.89 -10.94
N THR A 101 -12.50 3.11 -10.01
CA THR A 101 -12.55 4.29 -9.11
C THR A 101 -11.65 4.17 -7.87
N ILE A 102 -11.00 3.03 -7.66
CA ILE A 102 -9.99 2.90 -6.59
C ILE A 102 -8.66 3.45 -7.09
N SER A 103 -7.95 4.22 -6.29
CA SER A 103 -6.57 4.63 -6.51
C SER A 103 -5.76 4.33 -5.27
N ILE A 104 -4.44 4.23 -5.41
CA ILE A 104 -3.54 3.94 -4.30
C ILE A 104 -2.51 5.05 -4.17
N LEU A 105 -2.39 5.58 -2.95
CA LEU A 105 -1.34 6.49 -2.54
C LEU A 105 -0.27 5.69 -1.81
N ILE A 106 0.91 5.54 -2.40
CA ILE A 106 2.08 4.94 -1.75
C ILE A 106 2.89 6.06 -1.11
N TRP A 107 2.98 6.07 0.22
CA TRP A 107 3.69 7.10 0.97
C TRP A 107 4.86 6.52 1.77
N SER A 108 5.87 7.33 2.06
CA SER A 108 6.99 6.92 2.91
C SER A 108 7.52 8.07 3.74
N ASP A 109 8.07 7.79 4.92
CA ASP A 109 8.89 8.76 5.66
C ASP A 109 10.39 8.43 5.57
N GLU A 110 11.23 9.10 6.36
CA GLU A 110 12.69 8.90 6.36
C GLU A 110 13.14 7.54 6.92
N MET A 111 12.31 6.95 7.78
CA MET A 111 12.61 5.75 8.57
C MET A 111 12.29 4.45 7.84
N ASP A 112 11.57 4.54 6.72
CA ASP A 112 11.30 3.42 5.84
C ASP A 112 12.61 2.83 5.28
N LEU A 113 12.70 1.50 5.33
CA LEU A 113 13.80 0.71 4.79
C LEU A 113 13.29 -0.24 3.72
N ILE A 114 13.78 -0.04 2.49
CA ILE A 114 13.47 -0.90 1.34
C ILE A 114 14.76 -1.50 0.84
N ASN A 115 14.85 -2.81 1.00
CA ASN A 115 15.98 -3.59 0.49
C ASN A 115 15.68 -4.12 -0.92
N ASP A 116 14.40 -4.35 -1.23
CA ASP A 116 13.95 -4.84 -2.52
C ASP A 116 12.89 -3.91 -3.12
N TRP A 117 13.19 -3.38 -4.29
CA TRP A 117 12.32 -2.49 -5.04
C TRP A 117 11.52 -3.19 -6.14
N PHE A 118 11.71 -4.50 -6.32
CA PHE A 118 11.10 -5.28 -7.40
C PHE A 118 9.58 -5.05 -7.48
N GLU A 119 8.88 -5.17 -6.35
CA GLU A 119 7.42 -5.03 -6.31
C GLU A 119 6.95 -3.60 -6.63
N ILE A 120 7.72 -2.59 -6.23
CA ILE A 120 7.42 -1.19 -6.56
C ILE A 120 7.66 -0.92 -8.05
N ILE A 121 8.70 -1.52 -8.63
CA ILE A 121 8.97 -1.41 -10.06
C ILE A 121 7.87 -2.11 -10.87
N ASN A 122 7.39 -3.26 -10.43
CA ASN A 122 6.26 -3.94 -11.08
C ASN A 122 4.99 -3.09 -11.00
N LEU A 123 4.66 -2.56 -9.82
CA LEU A 123 3.48 -1.71 -9.64
C LEU A 123 3.51 -0.47 -10.55
N ARG A 124 4.64 0.24 -10.63
CA ARG A 124 4.74 1.48 -11.43
C ARG A 124 4.78 1.26 -12.94
N SER A 125 5.14 0.05 -13.39
CA SER A 125 5.17 -0.31 -14.82
C SER A 125 3.97 -1.15 -15.25
N GLY A 126 3.17 -1.63 -14.29
CA GLY A 126 2.02 -2.46 -14.53
C GLY A 126 0.81 -1.70 -15.11
N VAL A 127 -0.24 -2.47 -15.36
CA VAL A 127 -1.50 -2.00 -15.99
C VAL A 127 -2.22 -0.92 -15.18
N TYR A 128 -2.01 -0.89 -13.86
CA TYR A 128 -2.64 0.08 -12.96
C TYR A 128 -1.75 1.27 -12.62
N SER A 129 -0.60 1.44 -13.28
CA SER A 129 0.39 2.50 -12.99
C SER A 129 -0.20 3.91 -12.91
N LYS A 130 -1.21 4.23 -13.73
CA LYS A 130 -1.90 5.54 -13.74
C LYS A 130 -2.77 5.80 -12.51
N ARG A 131 -3.05 4.77 -11.72
CA ARG A 131 -3.87 4.82 -10.49
C ARG A 131 -3.01 4.78 -9.23
N LEU A 132 -1.69 4.88 -9.40
CA LEU A 132 -0.72 4.97 -8.31
C LEU A 132 -0.23 6.41 -8.18
N VAL A 133 -0.30 6.94 -6.96
CA VAL A 133 0.28 8.22 -6.56
C VAL A 133 1.40 7.93 -5.57
N PHE A 134 2.55 8.58 -5.74
CA PHE A 134 3.71 8.39 -4.89
C PHE A 134 4.00 9.66 -4.08
N ASP A 135 3.78 9.60 -2.77
CA ASP A 135 4.16 10.66 -1.82
C ASP A 135 5.34 10.22 -0.96
N LEU A 136 6.52 10.24 -1.58
CA LEU A 136 7.72 9.66 -1.00
C LEU A 136 8.63 10.73 -0.39
N HIS A 137 9.22 10.38 0.75
CA HIS A 137 10.38 11.06 1.32
C HIS A 137 11.51 11.17 0.29
N ALA A 138 12.32 12.23 0.38
CA ALA A 138 13.33 12.58 -0.62
C ALA A 138 14.30 11.43 -0.93
N LYS A 139 14.76 10.71 0.10
CA LYS A 139 15.60 9.51 0.00
C LYS A 139 14.99 8.45 -0.93
N HIS A 140 13.73 8.10 -0.70
CA HIS A 140 13.02 7.05 -1.45
C HIS A 140 12.63 7.51 -2.85
N ARG A 141 12.26 8.79 -3.00
CA ARG A 141 11.99 9.41 -4.30
C ARG A 141 13.22 9.38 -5.21
N ASN A 142 14.39 9.71 -4.66
CA ASN A 142 15.64 9.69 -5.41
C ASN A 142 16.04 8.27 -5.81
N ALA A 143 15.91 7.30 -4.90
CA ALA A 143 16.13 5.89 -5.22
C ALA A 143 15.19 5.42 -6.34
N LEU A 144 13.89 5.72 -6.24
CA LEU A 144 12.90 5.32 -7.25
C LEU A 144 13.21 5.90 -8.64
N LYS A 145 13.71 7.14 -8.72
CA LYS A 145 14.11 7.78 -9.98
C LYS A 145 15.31 7.10 -10.65
N MET A 146 16.21 6.50 -9.88
CA MET A 146 17.39 5.80 -10.41
C MET A 146 17.09 4.38 -10.92
N LEU A 147 15.96 3.81 -10.51
CA LEU A 147 15.58 2.45 -10.89
C LEU A 147 15.02 2.38 -12.33
N PRO A 148 15.20 1.26 -13.04
CA PRO A 148 14.67 1.06 -14.39
C PRO A 148 13.14 1.02 -14.41
N TYR A 149 12.48 1.74 -15.33
CA TYR A 149 11.03 1.93 -15.32
C TYR A 149 10.25 0.60 -15.21
N SER A 150 10.65 -0.40 -15.99
CA SER A 150 10.12 -1.77 -15.97
C SER A 150 11.26 -2.78 -15.87
N ILE A 151 11.00 -3.93 -15.27
CA ILE A 151 11.93 -5.07 -15.29
C ILE A 151 11.55 -5.93 -16.49
N ILE A 152 12.40 -5.95 -17.51
CA ILE A 152 12.26 -6.91 -18.60
C ILE A 152 12.78 -8.23 -18.06
N MET A 153 11.89 -9.15 -17.73
CA MET A 153 12.29 -10.52 -17.43
C MET A 153 12.75 -11.15 -18.74
N VAL A 154 14.05 -11.15 -19.00
CA VAL A 154 14.62 -11.94 -20.08
C VAL A 154 14.42 -13.39 -19.67
N SER A 155 13.38 -14.03 -20.22
CA SER A 155 13.24 -15.47 -20.14
C SER A 155 14.47 -16.04 -20.83
N ILE A 156 15.45 -16.51 -20.06
CA ILE A 156 16.54 -17.31 -20.60
C ILE A 156 15.87 -18.59 -21.07
N ILE A 157 15.52 -18.64 -22.36
CA ILE A 157 15.16 -19.87 -23.03
C ILE A 157 16.46 -20.67 -23.05
N PHE A 158 16.62 -21.57 -22.07
CA PHE A 158 17.57 -22.65 -22.19
C PHE A 158 17.10 -23.54 -23.35
N GLN A 159 17.57 -23.23 -24.56
CA GLN A 159 17.62 -24.22 -25.63
C GLN A 159 18.75 -25.18 -25.27
N PHE A 160 18.38 -26.34 -24.74
CA PHE A 160 19.26 -27.50 -24.81
C PHE A 160 19.31 -27.93 -26.28
N ASN A 161 20.48 -27.74 -26.89
CA ASN A 161 20.87 -28.39 -28.14
C ASN A 161 21.11 -29.88 -27.92
#